data_AF-A0A1J3FMH6-F1
#
_entry.id   AF-A0A1J3FMH6-F1
#
_cell.length_a   1.000
_cell.length_b   1.000
_cell.length_c   1.000
_cell.angle_alpha   90.00
_cell.angle_beta   90.00
_cell.angle_gamma   90.00
#
_symmetry.space_group_name_H-M   'P 1'
#
loop_
_entity.id
_entity.type
_entity.pdbx_description
1 polymer ?
#
loop_
_entity_poly.entity_id
_entity_poly.type
_entity_poly.pdbx_seq_one_letter_code
_entity_poly.pdbx_strand_id
1 'polypeptide(L)'
;RLRDQRVLLVLDDVDDPGQLETLAKETSWFGHGSRIIVTTEDNKILKAYEIEDIYHVDFPSEREALEILCLSAFKQSSPRNG
;
A
#
# COMPACT_ATOMS: atom_id res chain seq x y z
N ARG A 1 9.32 -22.23 -3.35
CA ARG A 1 10.15 -21.29 -2.55
C ARG A 1 10.06 -19.94 -3.24
N LEU A 2 9.78 -18.86 -2.51
CA LEU A 2 9.48 -17.55 -3.12
C LEU A 2 10.66 -16.97 -3.93
N ARG A 3 11.89 -17.43 -3.62
CA ARG A 3 13.15 -17.05 -4.29
C ARG A 3 13.17 -17.26 -5.81
N ASP A 4 12.36 -18.19 -6.32
CA ASP A 4 12.31 -18.51 -7.75
C ASP A 4 10.99 -18.06 -8.39
N GLN A 5 10.17 -17.30 -7.66
CA GLN A 5 8.85 -16.86 -8.09
C GLN A 5 8.78 -15.34 -8.11
N ARG A 6 8.22 -14.80 -9.18
CA ARG A 6 7.84 -13.39 -9.24
C ARG A 6 6.57 -13.19 -8.42
N VAL A 7 6.63 -12.39 -7.35
CA VAL A 7 5.50 -12.15 -6.46
C VAL A 7 5.17 -10.67 -6.31
N LEU A 8 3.90 -10.39 -6.01
CA LEU A 8 3.45 -9.11 -5.48
C LEU A 8 3.00 -9.35 -4.04
N LEU A 9 3.78 -8.83 -3.08
CA LEU A 9 3.46 -8.90 -1.65
C LEU A 9 2.95 -7.53 -1.20
N VAL A 10 1.79 -7.50 -0.55
CA VAL A 10 1.24 -6.29 0.07
C VAL A 10 1.18 -6.53 1.57
N LEU A 11 1.89 -5.70 2.32
CA LEU A 11 1.91 -5.68 3.77
C LEU A 11 1.08 -4.48 4.20
N ASP A 12 -0.14 -4.75 4.64
CA ASP A 12 -1.09 -3.71 5.03
C ASP A 12 -0.95 -3.36 6.51
N ASP A 13 -1.05 -2.08 6.83
CA ASP A 13 -1.09 -1.54 8.20
C ASP A 13 0.09 -1.99 9.09
N VAL A 14 1.31 -1.81 8.57
CA VAL A 14 2.53 -2.14 9.34
C VAL A 14 2.77 -1.08 10.41
N ASP A 15 2.66 -1.49 11.67
CA ASP A 15 2.83 -0.63 12.86
C ASP A 15 4.04 -1.04 13.72
N ASP A 16 4.62 -2.22 13.47
CA ASP A 16 5.83 -2.71 14.13
C ASP A 16 6.94 -3.00 13.11
N PRO A 17 8.11 -2.35 13.24
CA PRO A 17 9.32 -2.73 12.52
C PRO A 17 9.58 -4.25 12.49
N GLY A 18 9.30 -5.00 13.56
CA GLY A 18 9.52 -6.44 13.63
C GLY A 18 8.75 -7.26 12.57
N GLN A 19 7.64 -6.74 12.05
CA GLN A 19 6.87 -7.40 10.98
C GLN A 19 7.66 -7.43 9.67
N LEU A 20 8.38 -6.34 9.33
CA LEU A 20 9.22 -6.28 8.13
C LEU A 20 10.42 -7.23 8.23
N GLU A 21 11.05 -7.33 9.41
CA GLU A 21 12.13 -8.30 9.67
C GLU A 21 11.65 -9.75 9.47
N THR A 22 10.39 -10.02 9.82
CA THR A 22 9.84 -11.38 9.74
C THR A 22 9.39 -11.74 8.33
N LEU A 23 8.82 -10.78 7.59
CA LEU A 23 8.14 -11.04 6.33
C LEU A 23 8.96 -10.67 5.10
N ALA A 24 9.86 -9.69 5.20
CA ALA A 24 10.50 -9.07 4.05
C ALA A 24 11.94 -8.57 4.34
N LYS A 25 12.67 -9.17 5.28
CA LYS A 25 14.02 -8.75 5.67
C LYS A 25 15.01 -8.64 4.53
N GLU A 26 15.03 -9.63 3.63
CA GLU A 26 15.96 -9.65 2.51
C GLU A 26 15.22 -9.77 1.18
N THR A 27 15.62 -8.94 0.22
CA THR A 27 15.15 -9.03 -1.17
C THR A 27 15.49 -10.39 -1.80
N SER A 28 16.52 -11.08 -1.29
CA SER A 28 16.97 -12.41 -1.70
C SER A 28 15.91 -13.52 -1.48
N TRP A 29 14.90 -13.25 -0.64
CA TRP A 29 13.81 -14.19 -0.37
C TRP A 29 12.84 -14.33 -1.54
N PHE A 30 12.84 -13.37 -2.47
CA PHE A 30 11.88 -13.26 -3.55
C PHE A 30 12.56 -13.35 -4.92
N GLY A 31 11.84 -13.89 -5.91
CA GLY A 31 12.36 -13.99 -7.27
C GLY A 31 12.47 -12.65 -7.97
N HIS A 32 13.28 -12.63 -9.03
CA HIS A 32 13.49 -11.44 -9.84
C HIS A 32 12.17 -10.85 -10.37
N GLY A 33 12.04 -9.52 -10.31
CA GLY A 33 10.84 -8.79 -10.75
C GLY A 33 9.68 -8.81 -9.76
N SER A 34 9.91 -9.33 -8.55
CA SER A 34 8.96 -9.21 -7.44
C SER A 34 8.82 -7.76 -6.96
N ARG A 35 7.68 -7.45 -6.35
CA ARG A 35 7.40 -6.15 -5.75
C ARG A 35 6.79 -6.36 -4.36
N ILE A 36 7.26 -5.58 -3.40
CA ILE A 36 6.74 -5.56 -2.04
C ILE A 36 6.21 -4.15 -1.81
N ILE A 37 4.95 -4.04 -1.42
CA ILE A 37 4.29 -2.77 -1.09
C ILE A 37 3.95 -2.82 0.39
N VAL A 38 4.33 -1.78 1.11
CA VAL A 38 4.05 -1.63 2.54
C VAL A 38 3.16 -0.40 2.70
N THR A 39 2.04 -0.54 3.41
CA THR A 39 1.24 0.59 3.87
C THR A 39 1.45 0.76 5.37
N THR A 40 1.58 2.02 5.80
CA THR A 40 1.74 2.38 7.21
C THR A 40 1.34 3.83 7.41
N GLU A 41 0.84 4.15 8.59
CA GLU A 41 0.61 5.53 9.02
C GLU A 41 1.87 6.17 9.64
N ASP A 42 2.89 5.37 10.01
CA ASP A 42 4.14 5.86 10.60
C ASP A 42 5.33 5.78 9.62
N ASN A 43 5.68 6.92 9.04
CA ASN A 43 6.82 7.02 8.12
C ASN A 43 8.18 6.66 8.75
N LYS A 44 8.30 6.62 10.09
CA LYS A 44 9.53 6.24 10.78
C LYS A 44 9.85 4.77 10.58
N ILE A 45 8.82 3.93 10.43
CA ILE A 45 9.00 2.49 10.18
C ILE A 45 9.69 2.30 8.83
N LEU A 46 9.23 2.99 7.78
CA LEU A 46 9.84 2.92 6.45
C LEU A 46 11.30 3.40 6.47
N LYS A 47 11.55 4.51 7.17
CA LYS A 47 12.92 5.07 7.32
C LYS A 47 13.86 4.15 8.09
N ALA A 48 13.36 3.46 9.12
CA ALA A 48 14.15 2.51 9.90
C ALA A 48 14.60 1.30 9.06
N TYR A 49 13.85 0.97 8.00
CA TYR A 49 14.18 -0.07 7.03
C TYR A 49 14.88 0.43 5.76
N GLU A 50 15.31 1.70 5.75
CA GLU A 50 16.02 2.31 4.61
C GLU A 50 15.22 2.21 3.30
N ILE A 51 13.88 2.22 3.39
CA ILE A 51 13.00 2.26 2.22
C ILE A 51 13.01 3.69 1.67
N GLU A 52 13.53 3.86 0.47
CA GLU A 52 13.63 5.18 -0.19
C GLU A 52 12.39 5.51 -1.06
N ASP A 53 11.78 4.49 -1.67
CA ASP A 53 10.61 4.64 -2.53
C ASP A 53 9.32 4.78 -1.70
N ILE A 54 9.11 5.97 -1.14
CA ILE A 54 7.95 6.30 -0.30
C ILE A 54 6.96 7.15 -1.09
N TYR A 55 5.70 6.70 -1.14
CA TYR A 55 4.57 7.48 -1.66
C TYR A 55 3.65 7.92 -0.52
N HIS A 56 3.45 9.23 -0.36
CA HIS A 56 2.44 9.76 0.56
C HIS A 56 1.09 9.81 -0.14
N VAL A 57 0.09 9.13 0.42
CA VAL A 57 -1.27 9.15 -0.10
C VAL A 57 -1.98 10.39 0.46
N ASP A 58 -2.24 11.37 -0.40
CA ASP A 58 -2.98 12.58 -0.04
C ASP A 58 -4.49 12.32 0.09
N PHE A 59 -5.20 13.26 0.71
CA PHE A 59 -6.66 13.26 0.70
C PHE A 59 -7.21 13.36 -0.72
N PRO A 60 -8.36 12.73 -1.01
CA PRO A 60 -9.02 12.91 -2.29
C PRO A 60 -9.40 14.38 -2.50
N SER A 61 -9.31 14.85 -3.74
CA SER A 61 -9.90 16.14 -4.13
C SER A 61 -11.41 16.14 -3.87
N GLU A 62 -12.04 17.32 -3.80
CA GLU A 62 -13.50 17.43 -3.61
C GLU A 62 -14.29 16.59 -4.63
N ARG A 63 -13.83 16.59 -5.88
CA ARG A 63 -14.41 15.79 -6.97
C ARG A 63 -14.27 14.28 -6.70
N GLU A 64 -13.08 13.82 -6.32
CA GLU A 64 -12.83 12.41 -6.01
C GLU A 64 -13.58 11.98 -4.75
N ALA A 65 -13.67 12.83 -3.72
CA ALA A 65 -14.43 12.57 -2.51
C ALA A 65 -15.93 12.41 -2.83
N LEU A 66 -16.48 13.28 -3.67
CA LEU A 66 -17.86 13.15 -4.16
C LEU A 66 -18.06 11.86 -4.94
N GLU A 67 -17.12 11.49 -5.82
CA GLU A 67 -17.17 10.25 -6.58
C GLU A 67 -17.12 9.01 -5.66
N ILE A 68 -16.21 8.98 -4.67
CA ILE A 68 -16.11 7.92 -3.67
C ILE A 68 -17.42 7.78 -2.89
N LEU A 69 -18.02 8.90 -2.47
CA LEU A 69 -19.30 8.92 -1.79
C LEU A 69 -20.42 8.36 -2.68
N CYS A 70 -20.50 8.80 -3.93
CA CYS A 70 -21.52 8.35 -4.88
C CYS A 70 -21.37 6.86 -5.22
N LEU A 71 -20.14 6.39 -5.43
CA LEU A 71 -19.86 4.98 -5.67
C LEU A 71 -20.26 4.12 -4.46
N SER A 72 -20.01 4.62 -3.26
CA SER A 72 -20.35 3.92 -2.02
C SER A 72 -21.87 3.81 -1.82
N ALA A 73 -22.58 4.94 -1.91
CA ALA A 73 -24.01 5.05 -1.62
C ALA A 73 -24.93 4.63 -2.77
N PHE A 74 -24.59 4.99 -4.00
CA PHE A 74 -25.47 4.86 -5.18
C PHE A 74 -24.96 3.86 -6.22
N LYS A 75 -23.73 3.34 -6.07
CA LYS A 75 -23.05 2.47 -7.06
C LYS A 75 -22.90 3.17 -8.42
N GLN A 76 -22.75 4.50 -8.40
CA GLN A 76 -22.63 5.38 -9.58
C GLN A 76 -21.55 6.43 -9.30
N SER A 77 -20.83 6.90 -10.33
CA SER A 77 -19.72 7.87 -10.17
C SER A 77 -20.19 9.31 -9.97
N SER A 78 -21.48 9.58 -10.13
CA SER A 78 -22.11 10.88 -9.90
C SER A 78 -23.43 10.72 -9.15
N PRO A 79 -23.89 11.76 -8.44
CA PRO A 79 -25.21 11.73 -7.84
C PRO A 79 -26.27 11.62 -8.94
N ARG A 80 -27.38 10.92 -8.64
CA ARG A 80 -28.57 11.00 -9.49
C ARG A 80 -29.04 12.45 -9.49
N ASN A 81 -29.54 12.92 -10.64
CA ASN A 81 -30.22 14.21 -10.70
C ASN A 81 -31.27 14.23 -9.58
N GLY A 82 -31.08 15.16 -8.62
CA GLY A 82 -31.99 15.36 -7.49
C GLY A 82 -33.33 15.92 -7.95
#